data_AF-A0A7Y9ECU4-F1
#
_entry.id   AF-A0A7Y9ECU4-F1
#
_cell.length_a   1.000
_cell.length_b   1.000
_cell.length_c   1.000
_cell.angle_alpha   90.00
_cell.angle_beta   90.00
_cell.angle_gamma   90.00
#
_symmetry.space_group_name_H-M   'P 1'
#
loop_
_entity.id
_entity.type
_entity.pdbx_description
1 polymer ?
#
loop_
_entity_poly.entity_id
_entity_poly.type
_entity_poly.pdbx_seq_one_letter_code
_entity_poly.pdbx_strand_id
1 'polypeptide(L)'
;MEAFINEWAREWLPVHLERMEDNLPDTVTSRETWRWLAHPNLIDHVVRAPVPVTPGRIVHHTQTFGQLFLMVSSFPSANFRKIRKKLLPEGYLAMLDPVMHSSGFSSGSVDLAHWLLFKDEDGSALVLLCYLAANREAIPLLPLELLSSKERRQVGSYII
;
A
#
# COMPACT_ATOMS: atom_id res chain seq x y z
N MET A 1 12.71 14.38 -19.51
CA MET A 1 12.32 12.96 -19.39
C MET A 1 12.37 12.63 -17.92
N GLU A 2 11.22 12.58 -17.23
CA GLU A 2 11.19 12.23 -15.80
C GLU A 2 11.67 10.80 -15.62
N ALA A 3 12.67 10.60 -14.77
CA ALA A 3 13.23 9.28 -14.50
C ALA A 3 12.24 8.44 -13.69
N PHE A 4 12.04 7.19 -14.09
CA PHE A 4 11.26 6.22 -13.33
C PHE A 4 12.06 5.78 -12.09
N ILE A 5 11.81 6.43 -10.95
CA ILE A 5 12.56 6.21 -9.71
C ILE A 5 12.41 4.77 -9.21
N ASN A 6 11.23 4.17 -9.41
CA ASN A 6 10.88 2.84 -8.93
C ASN A 6 10.61 1.84 -10.08
N GLU A 7 11.27 1.99 -11.23
CA GLU A 7 11.06 1.12 -12.40
C GLU A 7 11.23 -0.38 -12.09
N TRP A 8 12.12 -0.70 -11.14
CA TRP A 8 12.32 -2.05 -10.64
C TRP A 8 11.03 -2.72 -10.14
N ALA A 9 10.03 -1.95 -9.69
CA ALA A 9 8.78 -2.48 -9.18
C ALA A 9 7.80 -2.86 -10.30
N ARG A 10 7.98 -2.38 -11.54
CA ARG A 10 7.03 -2.54 -12.64
C ARG A 10 6.60 -3.98 -12.86
N GLU A 11 7.56 -4.90 -12.86
CA GLU A 11 7.30 -6.33 -13.08
C GLU A 11 6.71 -7.02 -11.85
N TRP A 12 6.93 -6.47 -10.65
CA TRP A 12 6.51 -7.07 -9.39
C TRP A 12 5.08 -6.71 -9.00
N LEU A 13 4.61 -5.51 -9.35
CA LEU A 13 3.24 -5.06 -9.08
C LEU A 13 2.17 -6.03 -9.63
N PRO A 14 2.16 -6.40 -10.92
CA PRO A 14 1.15 -7.32 -11.45
C PRO A 14 1.29 -8.73 -10.88
N VAL A 15 2.52 -9.23 -10.69
CA VAL A 15 2.77 -10.54 -10.08
C VAL A 15 2.24 -10.61 -8.64
N HIS A 16 2.38 -9.52 -7.88
CA HIS A 16 1.84 -9.45 -6.53
C HIS A 16 0.31 -9.46 -6.53
N LEU A 17 -0.33 -8.71 -7.44
CA LEU A 17 -1.78 -8.73 -7.58
C LEU A 17 -2.31 -10.13 -7.91
N GLU A 18 -1.73 -10.79 -8.91
CA GLU A 18 -2.12 -12.15 -9.33
C GLU A 18 -2.04 -13.14 -8.15
N ARG A 19 -0.96 -13.12 -7.38
CA ARG A 19 -0.81 -13.96 -6.18
C ARG A 19 -1.87 -13.67 -5.10
N MET A 20 -2.28 -12.42 -4.96
CA MET A 20 -3.35 -12.06 -4.03
C MET A 20 -4.70 -12.57 -4.55
N GLU A 21 -4.99 -12.38 -5.83
CA GLU A 21 -6.26 -12.80 -6.45
C GLU A 21 -6.56 -14.28 -6.26
N ASP A 22 -5.55 -15.16 -6.29
CA ASP A 22 -5.70 -16.61 -6.01
C ASP A 22 -6.36 -16.93 -4.66
N ASN A 23 -6.28 -16.02 -3.70
CA ASN A 23 -6.74 -16.23 -2.33
C ASN A 23 -7.88 -15.28 -1.93
N LEU A 24 -8.26 -14.34 -2.80
CA LEU A 24 -9.27 -13.32 -2.52
C LEU A 24 -10.66 -13.71 -3.03
N PRO A 25 -11.72 -13.35 -2.30
CA PRO A 25 -13.08 -13.54 -2.80
C PRO A 25 -13.39 -12.58 -3.96
N ASP A 26 -14.26 -13.01 -4.85
CA ASP A 26 -14.75 -12.23 -5.99
C ASP A 26 -15.31 -10.86 -5.59
N THR A 27 -15.84 -10.72 -4.38
CA THR A 27 -16.37 -9.45 -3.84
C THR A 27 -15.30 -8.37 -3.73
N VAL A 28 -14.02 -8.74 -3.69
CA VAL A 28 -12.86 -7.83 -3.72
C VAL A 28 -12.35 -7.67 -5.15
N THR A 29 -12.05 -8.77 -5.84
CA THR A 29 -11.37 -8.75 -7.15
C THR A 29 -12.25 -8.24 -8.29
N SER A 30 -13.58 -8.32 -8.16
CA SER A 30 -14.54 -7.78 -9.13
C SER A 30 -14.70 -6.26 -9.08
N ARG A 31 -14.20 -5.59 -8.03
CA ARG A 31 -14.32 -4.14 -7.88
C ARG A 31 -13.57 -3.41 -8.99
N GLU A 32 -14.17 -2.35 -9.52
CA GLU A 32 -13.53 -1.53 -10.57
C GLU A 32 -12.19 -0.96 -10.10
N THR A 33 -12.16 -0.47 -8.87
CA THR A 33 -11.00 0.07 -8.15
C THR A 33 -9.89 -0.97 -7.93
N TRP A 34 -10.23 -2.25 -7.76
CA TRP A 34 -9.25 -3.34 -7.76
C TRP A 34 -8.64 -3.55 -9.14
N ARG A 35 -9.48 -3.64 -10.18
CA ARG A 35 -9.02 -3.80 -11.58
C ARG A 35 -8.12 -2.66 -12.05
N TRP A 36 -8.35 -1.44 -11.53
CA TRP A 36 -7.48 -0.30 -11.77
C TRP A 36 -6.02 -0.55 -11.35
N LEU A 37 -5.77 -1.37 -10.33
CA LEU A 37 -4.43 -1.64 -9.82
C LEU A 37 -3.51 -2.30 -10.86
N ALA A 38 -4.08 -3.08 -11.77
CA ALA A 38 -3.35 -3.71 -12.87
C ALA A 38 -3.29 -2.82 -14.13
N HIS A 39 -3.97 -1.67 -14.15
CA HIS A 39 -4.03 -0.82 -15.33
C HIS A 39 -2.64 -0.17 -15.60
N PRO A 40 -2.15 -0.16 -16.86
CA PRO A 40 -0.82 0.37 -17.19
C PRO A 40 -0.56 1.80 -16.69
N ASN A 41 -1.55 2.69 -16.81
CA ASN A 41 -1.44 4.07 -16.31
C ASN A 41 -1.24 4.15 -14.78
N LEU A 42 -1.85 3.25 -14.01
CA LEU A 42 -1.67 3.22 -12.56
C LEU A 42 -0.29 2.66 -12.21
N ILE A 43 0.14 1.59 -12.87
CA ILE A 43 1.49 1.04 -12.74
C ILE A 43 2.54 2.13 -13.04
N ASP A 44 2.39 2.84 -14.16
CA ASP A 44 3.26 3.96 -14.54
C ASP A 44 3.30 5.06 -13.47
N HIS A 45 2.16 5.37 -12.86
CA HIS A 45 2.11 6.34 -11.78
C HIS A 45 2.87 5.85 -10.54
N VAL A 46 2.70 4.57 -10.14
CA VAL A 46 3.42 3.98 -9.00
C VAL A 46 4.93 4.00 -9.22
N VAL A 47 5.40 3.62 -10.40
CA VAL A 47 6.84 3.56 -10.67
C VAL A 47 7.49 4.94 -10.83
N ARG A 48 6.71 5.97 -11.19
CA ARG A 48 7.16 7.37 -11.26
C ARG A 48 7.06 8.11 -9.92
N ALA A 49 6.32 7.58 -8.95
CA ALA A 49 6.03 8.27 -7.70
C ALA A 49 7.33 8.78 -7.01
N PRO A 50 7.46 10.10 -6.77
CA PRO A 50 8.65 10.68 -6.14
C PRO A 50 8.59 10.50 -4.63
N VAL A 51 8.81 9.27 -4.18
CA VAL A 51 8.82 8.87 -2.77
C VAL A 51 10.25 8.61 -2.30
N PRO A 52 11.02 9.66 -1.94
CA PRO A 52 12.39 9.48 -1.48
C PRO A 52 12.40 8.78 -0.12
N VAL A 53 13.38 7.91 0.07
CA VAL A 53 13.72 7.37 1.38
C VAL A 53 14.29 8.50 2.23
N THR A 54 13.55 8.91 3.26
CA THR A 54 13.99 9.95 4.20
C THR A 54 14.26 9.33 5.57
N PRO A 55 15.44 9.56 6.18
CA PRO A 55 15.71 9.02 7.50
C PRO A 55 14.65 9.43 8.54
N GLY A 56 14.02 8.45 9.16
CA GLY A 56 13.04 8.66 10.23
C GLY A 56 11.67 9.18 9.78
N ARG A 57 11.40 9.27 8.47
CA ARG A 57 10.10 9.73 7.94
C ARG A 57 9.66 8.86 6.76
N ILE A 58 8.36 8.58 6.70
CA ILE A 58 7.75 7.99 5.51
C ILE A 58 7.20 9.14 4.67
N VAL A 59 7.60 9.19 3.40
CA VAL A 59 7.02 10.11 2.42
C VAL A 59 5.99 9.35 1.61
N HIS A 60 4.81 9.95 1.46
CA HIS A 60 3.71 9.40 0.70
C HIS A 60 3.51 10.22 -0.57
N HIS A 61 3.30 9.56 -1.70
CA HIS A 61 2.74 10.18 -2.90
C HIS A 61 1.30 9.70 -3.04
N THR A 62 0.37 10.63 -3.21
CA THR A 62 -1.05 10.34 -3.22
C THR A 62 -1.69 10.84 -4.51
N GLN A 63 -2.61 10.07 -5.08
CA GLN A 63 -3.34 10.43 -6.30
C GLN A 63 -4.72 9.75 -6.30
N THR A 64 -5.70 10.38 -6.94
CA THR A 64 -7.03 9.78 -7.11
C THR A 64 -7.23 9.25 -8.52
N PHE A 65 -7.79 8.05 -8.65
CA PHE A 65 -8.19 7.43 -9.90
C PHE A 65 -9.68 7.05 -9.81
N GLY A 66 -10.57 7.95 -10.24
CA GLY A 66 -12.00 7.76 -10.02
C GLY A 66 -12.34 7.67 -8.53
N GLN A 67 -12.83 6.52 -8.08
CA GLN A 67 -13.17 6.23 -6.67
C GLN A 67 -12.01 5.58 -5.88
N LEU A 68 -10.85 5.41 -6.51
CA LEU A 68 -9.65 4.88 -5.86
C LEU A 68 -8.77 6.02 -5.35
N PHE A 69 -8.51 6.04 -4.04
CA PHE A 69 -7.44 6.82 -3.43
C PHE A 69 -6.16 5.98 -3.38
N LEU A 70 -5.21 6.33 -4.23
CA LEU A 70 -3.92 5.65 -4.35
C LEU A 70 -2.89 6.34 -3.47
N MET A 71 -2.17 5.55 -2.69
CA MET A 71 -0.99 5.93 -1.95
C MET A 71 0.21 5.11 -2.44
N VAL A 72 1.37 5.74 -2.51
CA VAL A 72 2.65 5.07 -2.77
C VAL A 72 3.63 5.50 -1.69
N SER A 73 4.42 4.58 -1.16
CA SER A 73 5.50 4.91 -0.22
C SER A 73 6.69 4.01 -0.41
N SER A 74 7.89 4.57 -0.22
CA SER A 74 9.13 3.81 -0.28
C SER A 74 9.77 3.64 1.08
N PHE A 75 10.35 2.47 1.30
CA PHE A 75 11.03 2.07 2.52
C PHE A 75 12.46 1.61 2.22
N PRO A 76 13.44 1.97 3.07
CA PRO A 76 14.85 1.65 2.87
C PRO A 76 15.22 0.18 3.09
N SER A 77 14.28 -0.65 3.54
CA SER A 77 14.58 -2.04 3.89
C SER A 77 13.33 -2.86 4.07
N ALA A 78 13.36 -4.15 3.77
CA ALA A 78 12.30 -5.10 4.14
C ALA A 78 12.38 -5.59 5.60
N ASN A 79 13.23 -4.98 6.44
CA ASN A 79 13.29 -5.27 7.88
C ASN A 79 12.09 -4.67 8.63
N PHE A 80 10.97 -5.40 8.63
CA PHE A 80 9.71 -4.93 9.20
C PHE A 80 9.79 -4.60 10.69
N ARG A 81 10.62 -5.30 11.47
CA ARG A 81 10.83 -4.97 12.89
C ARG A 81 11.44 -3.57 13.05
N LYS A 82 12.42 -3.22 12.21
CA LYS A 82 13.04 -1.89 12.18
C LYS A 82 12.03 -0.84 11.72
N ILE A 83 11.25 -1.13 10.67
CA ILE A 83 10.21 -0.22 10.16
C ILE A 83 9.18 0.10 11.25
N ARG A 84 8.59 -0.93 11.88
CA ARG A 84 7.62 -0.73 12.98
C ARG A 84 8.20 0.09 14.11
N LYS A 85 9.43 -0.17 14.52
CA LYS A 85 10.06 0.55 15.64
C LYS A 85 10.43 2.01 15.31
N LYS A 86 10.90 2.27 14.09
CA LYS A 86 11.52 3.56 13.73
C LYS A 86 10.64 4.48 12.88
N LEU A 87 9.73 3.91 12.10
CA LEU A 87 8.94 4.64 11.10
C LEU A 87 7.43 4.57 11.37
N LEU A 88 6.95 3.49 11.99
CA LEU A 88 5.53 3.30 12.34
C LEU A 88 5.34 3.03 13.85
N PRO A 89 5.86 3.90 14.75
CA PRO A 89 5.79 3.64 16.19
C PRO A 89 4.36 3.55 16.72
N GLU A 90 3.44 4.31 16.12
CA GLU A 90 2.01 4.30 16.47
C GLU A 90 1.19 3.23 15.74
N GLY A 91 1.82 2.48 14.82
CA GLY A 91 1.16 1.47 13.98
C GLY A 91 0.98 1.91 12.52
N TYR A 92 0.70 0.92 11.67
CA TYR A 92 0.44 1.13 10.24
C TYR A 92 -0.92 1.79 9.99
N LEU A 93 -1.98 1.32 10.66
CA LEU A 93 -3.32 1.87 10.52
C LEU A 93 -3.40 3.30 11.06
N ALA A 94 -2.71 3.57 12.17
CA ALA A 94 -2.62 4.91 12.75
C ALA A 94 -1.96 5.93 11.81
N MET A 95 -1.11 5.47 10.88
CA MET A 95 -0.49 6.32 9.87
C MET A 95 -1.46 6.64 8.71
N LEU A 96 -2.37 5.73 8.35
CA LEU A 96 -3.27 5.92 7.21
C LEU A 96 -4.30 7.04 7.44
N ASP A 97 -4.90 7.09 8.64
CA ASP A 97 -5.99 8.04 8.94
C ASP A 97 -5.59 9.51 8.73
N PRO A 98 -4.45 10.01 9.26
CA PRO A 98 -4.01 11.38 9.00
C PRO A 98 -3.74 11.67 7.52
N VAL A 99 -3.20 10.70 6.78
CA VAL A 99 -2.90 10.89 5.35
C VAL A 99 -4.19 11.01 4.57
N MET A 100 -5.15 10.10 4.76
CA MET A 100 -6.47 10.19 4.15
C MET A 100 -7.16 11.51 4.46
N HIS A 101 -7.15 11.92 5.73
CA HIS A 101 -7.77 13.17 6.15
C HIS A 101 -7.13 14.40 5.49
N SER A 102 -5.80 14.43 5.40
CA SER A 102 -5.08 15.51 4.73
C SER A 102 -5.36 15.59 3.22
N SER A 103 -5.75 14.47 2.62
CA SER A 103 -6.17 14.37 1.22
C SER A 103 -7.68 14.61 1.01
N GLY A 104 -8.41 15.01 2.05
CA GLY A 104 -9.84 15.32 1.97
C GLY A 104 -10.78 14.11 2.01
N PHE A 105 -10.26 12.93 2.36
CA PHE A 105 -11.05 11.70 2.47
C PHE A 105 -11.28 11.30 3.93
N SER A 106 -12.40 10.62 4.16
CA SER A 106 -12.68 9.96 5.43
C SER A 106 -12.49 8.45 5.31
N SER A 107 -12.12 7.79 6.40
CA SER A 107 -11.98 6.34 6.40
C SER A 107 -13.29 5.65 5.99
N GLY A 108 -13.22 4.83 4.93
CA GLY A 108 -14.36 4.11 4.36
C GLY A 108 -15.21 4.87 3.34
N SER A 109 -14.90 6.13 3.00
CA SER A 109 -15.64 6.88 1.97
C SER A 109 -15.17 6.61 0.53
N VAL A 110 -13.97 6.06 0.37
CA VAL A 110 -13.36 5.71 -0.93
C VAL A 110 -12.57 4.43 -0.76
N ASP A 111 -12.35 3.71 -1.86
CA ASP A 111 -11.42 2.58 -1.86
C ASP A 111 -10.01 3.15 -1.74
N LEU A 112 -9.21 2.63 -0.82
CA LEU A 112 -7.81 2.99 -0.65
C LEU A 112 -6.94 1.84 -1.14
N ALA A 113 -5.94 2.14 -1.96
CA ALA A 113 -4.83 1.25 -2.24
C ALA A 113 -3.52 1.91 -1.83
N HIS A 114 -2.70 1.23 -1.06
CA HIS A 114 -1.37 1.70 -0.67
C HIS A 114 -0.31 0.71 -1.12
N TRP A 115 0.43 1.08 -2.17
CA TRP A 115 1.63 0.38 -2.59
C TRP A 115 2.81 0.75 -1.71
N LEU A 116 3.38 -0.25 -1.05
CA LEU A 116 4.55 -0.12 -0.21
C LEU A 116 5.74 -0.75 -0.93
N LEU A 117 6.72 0.07 -1.29
CA LEU A 117 7.89 -0.33 -2.06
C LEU A 117 9.08 -0.44 -1.12
N PHE A 118 9.65 -1.64 -0.98
CA PHE A 118 10.81 -1.91 -0.14
C PHE A 118 12.01 -2.21 -1.03
N LYS A 119 13.12 -1.52 -0.78
CA LYS A 119 14.39 -1.82 -1.45
C LYS A 119 15.54 -1.67 -0.45
N ASP A 120 16.21 -2.77 -0.18
CA ASP A 120 17.39 -2.85 0.67
C ASP A 120 18.65 -2.35 -0.08
N GLU A 121 19.68 -1.99 0.68
CA GLU A 121 20.96 -1.51 0.15
C GLU A 121 21.70 -2.56 -0.68
N ASP A 122 21.46 -3.85 -0.42
CA ASP A 122 22.01 -4.98 -1.17
C ASP A 122 21.31 -5.24 -2.51
N GLY A 123 20.27 -4.46 -2.83
CA GLY A 123 19.47 -4.59 -4.05
C GLY A 123 18.26 -5.50 -3.90
N SER A 124 18.11 -6.21 -2.78
CA SER A 124 16.90 -6.99 -2.49
C SER A 124 15.67 -6.08 -2.46
N ALA A 125 14.55 -6.53 -3.01
CA ALA A 125 13.35 -5.72 -3.13
C ALA A 125 12.07 -6.51 -2.87
N LEU A 126 11.04 -5.81 -2.45
CA LEU A 126 9.71 -6.34 -2.17
C LEU A 126 8.67 -5.26 -2.42
N VAL A 127 7.49 -5.66 -2.91
CA VAL A 127 6.30 -4.82 -2.92
C VAL A 127 5.22 -5.46 -2.04
N LEU A 128 4.50 -4.63 -1.29
CA LEU A 128 3.30 -5.05 -0.56
C LEU A 128 2.15 -4.11 -0.96
N LEU A 129 0.93 -4.64 -0.91
CA LEU A 129 -0.30 -3.87 -1.10
C LEU A 129 -1.14 -3.88 0.18
N CYS A 130 -1.59 -2.70 0.58
CA CYS A 130 -2.77 -2.54 1.43
C CYS A 130 -3.95 -2.15 0.55
N TYR A 131 -5.10 -2.76 0.76
CA TYR A 131 -6.33 -2.42 0.07
C TYR A 131 -7.49 -2.35 1.05
N LEU A 132 -8.11 -1.17 1.16
CA LEU A 132 -9.29 -0.94 2.00
C LEU A 132 -10.45 -0.53 1.09
N ALA A 133 -11.40 -1.43 0.88
CA ALA A 133 -12.61 -1.08 0.14
C ALA A 133 -13.45 -0.05 0.93
N ALA A 134 -14.06 0.89 0.20
CA ALA A 134 -15.21 1.64 0.67
C ALA A 134 -16.33 0.63 1.00
N ASN A 135 -17.05 0.90 2.09
CA ASN A 135 -17.90 -0.03 2.84
C ASN A 135 -17.14 -0.86 3.90
N ARG A 136 -17.50 -0.64 5.17
CA ARG A 136 -16.90 -1.27 6.36
C ARG A 136 -17.12 -2.79 6.47
N GLU A 137 -18.00 -3.34 5.65
CA GLU A 137 -18.28 -4.79 5.60
C GLU A 137 -17.34 -5.56 4.67
N ALA A 138 -16.53 -4.87 3.86
CA ALA A 138 -15.56 -5.51 2.98
C ALA A 138 -14.30 -5.96 3.75
N ILE A 139 -13.69 -7.07 3.31
CA ILE A 139 -12.47 -7.60 3.92
C ILE A 139 -11.30 -6.64 3.61
N PRO A 140 -10.65 -6.06 4.64
CA PRO A 140 -9.48 -5.23 4.43
C PRO A 140 -8.26 -6.10 4.14
N LEU A 141 -7.44 -5.71 3.18
CA LEU A 141 -6.15 -6.34 2.89
C LEU A 141 -5.06 -5.49 3.52
N LEU A 142 -4.38 -6.05 4.52
CA LEU A 142 -3.41 -5.32 5.33
C LEU A 142 -2.04 -5.99 5.26
N PRO A 143 -0.94 -5.21 5.16
CA PRO A 143 0.42 -5.75 5.23
C PRO A 143 0.71 -6.21 6.66
N LEU A 144 0.44 -7.49 6.95
CA LEU A 144 0.56 -8.11 8.27
C LEU A 144 1.91 -7.83 8.93
N GLU A 145 2.95 -7.83 8.14
CA GLU A 145 4.32 -7.58 8.52
C GLU A 145 4.50 -6.19 9.12
N LEU A 146 3.67 -5.23 8.77
CA LEU A 146 3.74 -3.86 9.28
C LEU A 146 2.81 -3.60 10.47
N LEU A 147 1.84 -4.48 10.71
CA LEU A 147 0.93 -4.34 11.84
C LEU A 147 1.65 -4.58 13.18
N SER A 148 1.41 -3.70 14.14
CA SER A 148 1.77 -3.88 15.55
C SER A 148 0.99 -5.04 16.18
N SER A 149 1.48 -5.58 17.29
CA SER A 149 0.76 -6.64 18.02
C SER A 149 -0.62 -6.18 18.50
N LYS A 150 -0.82 -4.88 18.74
CA LYS A 150 -2.12 -4.31 19.09
C LYS A 150 -3.06 -4.33 17.88
N GLU A 151 -2.60 -3.83 16.73
CA GLU A 151 -3.37 -3.83 15.49
C GLU A 151 -3.75 -5.25 15.07
N ARG A 152 -2.80 -6.20 15.05
CA ARG A 152 -3.07 -7.61 14.72
C ARG A 152 -4.16 -8.24 15.59
N ARG A 153 -4.26 -7.86 16.87
CA ARG A 153 -5.33 -8.31 17.78
C ARG A 153 -6.67 -7.64 17.47
N GLN A 154 -6.65 -6.37 17.05
CA GLN A 154 -7.85 -5.59 16.72
C GLN A 154 -8.48 -6.01 15.40
N VAL A 155 -7.66 -6.38 14.40
CA VAL A 155 -8.14 -6.73 13.06
C VAL A 155 -8.54 -8.21 12.91
N GLY A 156 -8.52 -9.00 14.00
CA GLY A 156 -9.07 -10.36 14.12
C GLY A 156 -9.11 -11.22 12.85
N SER A 157 -8.06 -11.99 12.56
CA SER A 157 -7.96 -13.13 11.62
C SER A 157 -8.61 -13.09 10.22
N TYR A 158 -9.20 -11.99 9.74
CA TYR A 158 -9.59 -11.82 8.34
C TYR A 158 -8.48 -11.10 7.60
N ILE A 159 -7.39 -11.84 7.39
CA ILE A 159 -6.16 -11.30 6.79
C ILE A 159 -5.56 -12.46 5.98
N ILE A 160 -5.41 -12.24 4.68
CA ILE A 160 -4.85 -13.21 3.74
C ILE A 160 -3.37 -12.87 3.52
#